data_AF-R4W911-F1
#
_entry.id   AF-R4W911-F1
#
_cell.length_a   1.000
_cell.length_b   1.000
_cell.length_c   1.000
_cell.angle_alpha   90.00
_cell.angle_beta   90.00
_cell.angle_gamma   90.00
#
_symmetry.space_group_name_H-M   'P 1'
#
loop_
_entity.id
_entity.type
_entity.pdbx_description
1 polymer ?
#
loop_
_entity_poly.entity_id
_entity_poly.type
_entity_poly.pdbx_seq_one_letter_code
_entity_poly.pdbx_strand_id
1 'polypeptide(L)'
;MGSRLATAAVGVVVSLLLSAALWYYFDSFVFFLFVPFVPFLFRRSAGSGPEPPVSECPQCGFRTTDDSFEYCPRDGTRLEP
;
A
#
# COMPACT_ATOMS: atom_id res chain seq x y z
N MET A 1 -30.90 22.01 -8.36
CA MET A 1 -29.57 22.07 -9.02
C MET A 1 -28.53 22.93 -8.27
N GLY A 2 -28.90 23.98 -7.53
CA GLY A 2 -27.92 24.89 -6.89
C GLY A 2 -27.06 24.30 -5.76
N SER A 3 -27.57 23.35 -4.99
CA SER A 3 -26.83 22.73 -3.88
C SER A 3 -25.60 21.93 -4.32
N ARG A 4 -25.65 21.28 -5.49
CA ARG A 4 -24.51 20.54 -6.04
C ARG A 4 -23.40 21.46 -6.56
N LEU A 5 -23.78 22.58 -7.16
CA LEU A 5 -22.85 23.62 -7.63
C LEU A 5 -22.18 24.34 -6.44
N ALA A 6 -22.93 24.60 -5.37
CA ALA A 6 -22.39 25.20 -4.15
C ALA A 6 -21.31 24.31 -3.52
N THR A 7 -21.57 23.01 -3.37
CA THR A 7 -20.57 22.09 -2.80
C THR A 7 -19.34 21.95 -3.71
N ALA A 8 -19.54 21.92 -5.03
CA ALA A 8 -18.44 21.89 -5.99
C ALA A 8 -17.59 23.16 -5.91
N ALA A 9 -18.21 24.34 -5.85
CA ALA A 9 -17.49 25.61 -5.72
C ALA A 9 -16.73 25.71 -4.40
N VAL A 10 -17.34 25.29 -3.28
CA VAL A 10 -16.67 25.22 -1.97
C VAL A 10 -15.47 24.29 -2.04
N GLY A 11 -15.61 23.11 -2.64
CA GLY A 11 -14.49 22.18 -2.82
C GLY A 11 -13.34 22.78 -3.63
N VAL A 12 -13.65 23.49 -4.73
CA VAL A 12 -12.65 24.18 -5.55
C VAL A 12 -11.93 25.28 -4.77
N VAL A 13 -12.67 26.12 -4.05
CA VAL A 13 -12.10 27.20 -3.24
C VAL A 13 -11.21 26.63 -2.14
N VAL A 14 -11.66 25.60 -1.43
CA VAL A 14 -10.87 24.93 -0.38
C VAL A 14 -9.60 24.31 -0.98
N SER A 15 -9.70 23.65 -2.13
CA SER A 15 -8.54 23.04 -2.81
C SER A 15 -7.50 24.10 -3.23
N LEU A 16 -7.95 25.24 -3.75
CA LEU A 16 -7.07 26.36 -4.11
C LEU A 16 -6.39 26.96 -2.89
N LEU A 17 -7.14 27.17 -1.80
CA LEU A 17 -6.59 27.70 -0.54
C LEU A 17 -5.56 26.76 0.07
N LEU A 18 -5.84 25.45 0.09
CA LEU A 18 -4.88 24.45 0.56
C LEU A 18 -3.62 24.45 -0.31
N SER A 19 -3.77 24.46 -1.63
CA SER A 19 -2.64 24.50 -2.56
C SER A 19 -1.77 25.73 -2.35
N ALA A 20 -2.38 26.91 -2.17
CA ALA A 20 -1.66 28.15 -1.89
C ALA A 20 -0.99 28.14 -0.51
N ALA A 21 -1.66 27.60 0.52
CA ALA A 21 -1.09 27.47 1.85
C ALA A 21 0.09 26.49 1.88
N LEU A 22 -0.02 25.36 1.18
CA LEU A 22 1.08 24.42 0.99
C LEU A 22 2.23 25.10 0.26
N TRP A 23 1.98 25.84 -0.82
CA TRP A 23 3.03 26.55 -1.57
C TRP A 23 3.73 27.61 -0.71
N TYR A 24 2.99 28.32 0.13
CA TYR A 24 3.54 29.35 1.02
C TYR A 24 4.33 28.74 2.19
N TYR A 25 3.89 27.59 2.72
CA TYR A 25 4.51 26.96 3.89
C TYR A 25 5.65 26.00 3.54
N PHE A 26 5.55 25.31 2.40
CA PHE A 26 6.60 24.46 1.88
C PHE A 26 7.63 25.30 1.13
N ASP A 27 8.47 25.99 1.90
CA ASP A 27 9.85 26.23 1.49
C ASP A 27 10.41 24.86 1.07
N SER A 28 10.84 24.71 -0.20
CA SER A 28 10.86 23.43 -0.94
C SER A 28 11.58 22.26 -0.25
N PHE A 29 12.40 22.54 0.76
CA PHE A 29 13.13 21.57 1.56
C PHE A 29 12.24 20.63 2.38
N VAL A 30 11.12 21.11 2.93
CA VAL A 30 10.22 20.26 3.75
C VAL A 30 9.54 19.20 2.89
N PHE A 31 9.32 19.47 1.59
CA PHE A 31 8.67 18.55 0.65
C PHE A 31 9.52 17.29 0.46
N PHE A 32 10.83 17.46 0.38
CA PHE A 32 11.79 16.36 0.27
C PHE A 32 11.78 15.42 1.48
N LEU A 33 11.44 15.89 2.68
CA LEU A 33 11.29 15.03 3.86
C LEU A 33 10.12 14.04 3.69
N PHE A 34 9.08 14.41 2.95
CA PHE A 34 7.88 13.58 2.73
C PHE A 34 7.96 12.68 1.50
N VAL A 35 8.86 12.94 0.53
CA VAL A 35 9.11 12.09 -0.64
C VAL A 35 9.34 10.61 -0.29
N PRO A 36 10.16 10.21 0.70
CA PRO A 36 10.33 8.79 1.06
C PRO A 36 9.06 8.15 1.65
N PHE A 37 8.08 8.95 2.08
CA PHE A 37 6.82 8.47 2.65
C PHE A 37 5.69 8.32 1.62
N VAL A 38 5.87 8.85 0.42
CA VAL A 38 4.97 8.67 -0.74
C VAL A 38 4.58 7.20 -0.98
N PRO A 39 5.50 6.21 -1.02
CA PRO A 39 5.13 4.80 -1.20
C PRO A 39 4.20 4.26 -0.11
N PHE A 40 4.28 4.78 1.12
CA PHE A 40 3.43 4.35 2.22
C PHE A 40 2.01 4.93 2.14
N LEU A 41 1.87 6.16 1.64
CA LEU A 41 0.56 6.81 1.44
C LEU A 41 -0.25 6.13 0.33
N PHE A 42 0.42 5.63 -0.72
CA PHE A 42 -0.22 4.90 -1.81
C PHE A 42 -0.44 3.40 -1.54
N ARG A 43 0.28 2.80 -0.56
CA ARG A 43 0.12 1.39 -0.18
C ARG A 43 -1.28 1.06 0.36
N ARG A 44 -2.04 2.04 0.87
CA ARG A 44 -3.43 1.84 1.30
C ARG A 44 -4.40 1.66 0.12
N SER A 45 -4.07 2.21 -1.06
CA SER A 45 -4.89 2.07 -2.28
C SER A 45 -4.39 0.94 -3.19
N ALA A 46 -3.10 0.59 -3.12
CA ALA A 46 -2.52 -0.58 -3.76
C ALA A 46 -2.53 -1.77 -2.77
N GLY A 47 -3.72 -2.24 -2.41
CA GLY A 47 -3.93 -3.44 -1.59
C GLY A 47 -3.60 -4.75 -2.32
N SER A 48 -2.48 -4.81 -3.02
CA SER A 48 -2.03 -5.98 -3.77
C SER A 48 -0.51 -5.99 -3.87
N GLY A 49 0.18 -6.00 -2.73
CA GLY A 49 1.46 -6.72 -2.74
C GLY A 49 1.14 -8.20 -3.01
N PRO A 50 1.94 -8.95 -3.79
CA PRO A 50 1.75 -10.39 -3.92
C PRO A 50 1.71 -10.98 -2.51
N GLU A 51 0.60 -11.59 -2.13
CA GLU A 51 0.54 -12.38 -0.91
C GLU A 51 1.63 -13.46 -1.06
N PRO A 52 2.54 -13.61 -0.09
CA PRO A 52 3.65 -14.55 -0.23
C PRO A 52 3.08 -15.95 -0.50
N PRO A 53 3.56 -16.67 -1.54
CA PRO A 53 3.04 -17.97 -1.90
C PRO A 53 3.17 -18.92 -0.71
N VAL A 54 2.10 -19.66 -0.39
CA VAL A 54 2.07 -20.62 0.71
C VAL A 54 2.37 -22.00 0.14
N SER A 55 3.47 -22.60 0.55
CA SER A 55 3.79 -23.99 0.19
C SER A 55 3.21 -24.96 1.22
N GLU A 56 2.60 -26.04 0.75
CA GLU A 56 1.94 -27.08 1.55
C GLU A 56 2.49 -28.48 1.25
N CYS A 57 2.55 -29.32 2.29
CA CYS A 57 2.92 -30.72 2.17
C CYS A 57 1.67 -31.60 1.95
N PRO A 58 1.55 -32.35 0.84
CA PRO A 58 0.36 -33.14 0.52
C PRO A 58 0.14 -34.36 1.43
N GLN A 59 1.17 -34.78 2.19
CA GLN A 59 1.09 -35.96 3.05
C GLN A 59 0.71 -35.65 4.50
N CYS A 60 1.36 -34.67 5.14
CA CYS A 60 1.13 -34.34 6.55
C CYS A 60 0.47 -32.96 6.79
N GLY A 61 0.22 -32.16 5.76
CA GLY A 61 -0.47 -30.86 5.86
C GLY A 61 0.38 -29.73 6.45
N PHE A 62 1.70 -29.87 6.48
CA PHE A 62 2.61 -28.80 6.88
C PHE A 62 2.50 -27.63 5.89
N ARG A 63 2.40 -26.39 6.39
CA ARG A 63 2.31 -25.17 5.58
C ARG A 63 3.40 -24.18 5.98
N THR A 64 4.01 -23.54 4.99
CA THR A 64 5.02 -22.50 5.19
C THR A 64 4.97 -21.45 4.09
N THR A 65 5.42 -20.24 4.39
CA THR A 65 5.67 -19.16 3.41
C THR A 65 7.16 -18.93 3.21
N ASP A 66 8.00 -19.78 3.80
CA ASP A 66 9.45 -19.68 3.75
C ASP A 66 9.98 -20.51 2.58
N ASP A 67 10.45 -19.83 1.53
CA ASP A 67 10.98 -20.42 0.30
C ASP A 67 12.27 -21.24 0.52
N SER A 68 12.90 -21.16 1.71
CA SER A 68 14.07 -21.99 2.05
C SER A 68 13.70 -23.46 2.28
N PHE A 69 12.41 -23.75 2.53
CA PHE A 69 11.92 -25.12 2.67
C PHE A 69 11.41 -25.64 1.33
N GLU A 70 12.24 -26.38 0.60
CA GLU A 70 11.77 -27.12 -0.60
C GLU A 70 11.12 -28.48 -0.23
N TYR A 71 11.48 -29.01 0.95
CA TYR A 71 11.02 -30.30 1.46
C TYR A 71 10.41 -30.17 2.86
N CYS A 72 9.44 -31.02 3.15
CA CYS A 72 8.78 -31.06 4.43
C CYS A 72 9.74 -31.57 5.54
N PRO A 73 9.88 -30.84 6.66
CA PRO A 73 10.76 -31.25 7.76
C PRO A 73 10.25 -32.47 8.54
N ARG A 74 9.01 -32.92 8.29
CA ARG A 74 8.40 -34.06 8.99
C ARG A 74 8.56 -35.39 8.25
N ASP A 75 8.39 -35.38 6.94
CA ASP A 75 8.33 -36.60 6.12
C ASP A 75 9.23 -36.55 4.88
N GLY A 76 9.90 -35.43 4.60
CA GLY A 76 10.78 -35.26 3.45
C GLY A 76 10.06 -35.12 2.11
N THR A 77 8.73 -35.04 2.08
CA THR A 77 7.95 -34.84 0.84
C THR A 77 8.23 -33.46 0.27
N ARG A 78 8.27 -33.31 -1.06
CA ARG A 78 8.40 -31.99 -1.69
C ARG A 78 7.16 -31.14 -1.39
N LEU A 79 7.36 -29.88 -1.03
CA LEU A 79 6.25 -28.95 -0.84
C LEU A 79 5.69 -28.48 -2.19
N GLU A 80 4.38 -28.27 -2.24
CA GLU A 80 3.65 -27.81 -3.42
C GLU A 80 3.06 -26.42 -3.14
N PRO A 81 3.11 -25.48 -4.10
CA PRO A 81 2.54 -24.14 -3.94
C PRO A 81 1.00 -24.09 -3.99
#